data_AF-A0A8T0A5F4-F1
#
_entry.id   AF-A0A8T0A5F4-F1
#
_cell.length_a   1.000
_cell.length_b   1.000
_cell.length_c   1.000
_cell.angle_alpha   90.00
_cell.angle_beta   90.00
_cell.angle_gamma   90.00
#
_symmetry.space_group_name_H-M   'P 1'
#
loop_
_entity.id
_entity.type
_entity.pdbx_description
1 polymer ?
#
loop_
_entity_poly.entity_id
_entity_poly.type
_entity_poly.pdbx_seq_one_letter_code
_entity_poly.pdbx_strand_id
1 'polypeptide(L)'
;MEERGNAEEDLAKQHRREKKDLQAKIQSMKNAVPKNDKKKRKQLSEDISRLEAELNEKHENELRQLQTSPAGVEVDEVTDAVQSLDVQEQAEGKHTRISKAQKRRDKKAAQEKERENRIAEAEVENLSGSRHQEGLKLSQKLAEKQLQIKEISSDGHCMYRAVEDQLAGRGSSLGIHELRLQTSCYMRSHQDDFCPSLPTPARGRCSLQCLQHQCSFSTDEFEKYCSDVAETAAWGGQLELRALTHVLQIPIEVIQADSPAIVTGDEYNKPPISLVYMRHAYGLGEHYNSVEPRKDAAAEEQT
;
A
#
# COMPACT_ATOMS: atom_id res chain seq x y z
N MET A 1 -3.13 -5.17 -46.77
CA MET A 1 -2.61 -5.05 -45.38
C MET A 1 -3.70 -4.64 -44.40
N GLU A 2 -4.64 -3.78 -44.80
CA GLU A 2 -5.75 -3.32 -43.95
C GLU A 2 -6.73 -4.43 -43.54
N GLU A 3 -7.01 -5.41 -44.41
CA GLU A 3 -7.92 -6.53 -44.09
C GLU A 3 -7.40 -7.48 -42.99
N ARG A 4 -6.09 -7.72 -42.91
CA ARG A 4 -5.50 -8.55 -41.84
C ARG A 4 -5.53 -7.87 -40.48
N GLY A 5 -5.29 -6.55 -40.45
CA GLY A 5 -5.36 -5.76 -39.21
C GLY A 5 -6.78 -5.76 -38.63
N ASN A 6 -7.80 -5.71 -39.50
CA ASN A 6 -9.20 -5.76 -39.07
C ASN A 6 -9.59 -7.16 -38.55
N ALA A 7 -9.11 -8.23 -39.19
CA ALA A 7 -9.35 -9.62 -38.75
C ALA A 7 -8.68 -9.95 -37.40
N GLU A 8 -7.48 -9.43 -37.14
CA GLU A 8 -6.80 -9.57 -35.84
C GLU A 8 -7.53 -8.82 -34.72
N GLU A 9 -8.03 -7.61 -35.01
CA GLU A 9 -8.78 -6.80 -34.04
C GLU A 9 -10.13 -7.46 -33.67
N ASP A 10 -10.84 -8.02 -34.65
CA ASP A 10 -12.10 -8.73 -34.43
C ASP A 10 -11.91 -10.05 -33.67
N LEU A 11 -10.84 -10.80 -33.98
CA LEU A 11 -10.49 -11.99 -33.20
C LEU A 11 -10.14 -11.63 -31.74
N ALA A 12 -9.40 -10.54 -31.52
CA ALA A 12 -9.09 -10.07 -30.17
C ALA A 12 -10.36 -9.65 -29.39
N LYS A 13 -11.34 -9.04 -30.06
CA LYS A 13 -12.66 -8.73 -29.45
C LYS A 13 -13.42 -10.01 -29.11
N GLN A 14 -13.39 -11.03 -29.97
CA GLN A 14 -13.98 -12.33 -29.71
C GLN A 14 -13.33 -13.01 -28.50
N HIS A 15 -12.00 -13.08 -28.44
CA HIS A 15 -11.27 -13.66 -27.30
C HIS A 15 -11.60 -12.97 -25.98
N ARG A 16 -11.78 -11.65 -25.98
CA ARG A 16 -12.22 -10.90 -24.80
C ARG A 16 -13.63 -11.27 -24.35
N ARG A 17 -14.55 -11.53 -25.29
CA ARG A 17 -15.92 -11.99 -24.98
C ARG A 17 -15.90 -13.40 -24.40
N GLU A 18 -15.21 -14.33 -25.06
CA GLU A 18 -15.11 -15.73 -24.62
C GLU A 18 -14.47 -15.85 -23.22
N LYS A 19 -13.46 -15.01 -22.90
CA LYS A 19 -12.89 -14.94 -21.54
C LYS A 19 -13.88 -14.45 -20.49
N LYS A 20 -14.70 -13.44 -20.81
CA LYS A 20 -15.75 -12.96 -19.91
C LYS A 20 -16.82 -14.02 -19.67
N ASP A 21 -17.22 -14.73 -20.71
CA ASP A 21 -18.21 -15.80 -20.61
C ASP A 21 -17.68 -16.99 -19.79
N LEU A 22 -16.41 -17.35 -19.97
CA LEU A 22 -15.76 -18.38 -19.15
C LEU A 22 -15.71 -17.97 -17.67
N GLN A 23 -15.39 -16.71 -17.35
CA GLN A 23 -15.39 -16.22 -15.97
C GLN A 23 -16.79 -16.27 -15.34
N ALA A 24 -17.83 -15.88 -16.09
CA ALA A 24 -19.21 -16.01 -15.64
C ALA A 24 -19.59 -17.49 -15.37
N LYS A 25 -19.13 -18.41 -16.24
CA LYS A 25 -19.34 -19.85 -16.05
C LYS A 25 -18.60 -20.39 -14.83
N ILE A 26 -17.36 -20.00 -14.60
CA ILE A 26 -16.58 -20.36 -13.41
C ILE A 26 -17.28 -19.91 -12.14
N GLN A 27 -17.82 -18.68 -12.12
CA GLN A 27 -18.54 -18.15 -10.97
C GLN A 27 -19.82 -18.96 -10.70
N SER A 28 -20.57 -19.31 -11.75
CA SER A 28 -21.74 -20.19 -11.63
C SER A 28 -21.38 -21.57 -11.07
N MET A 29 -20.30 -22.19 -11.56
CA MET A 29 -19.83 -23.48 -11.04
C MET A 29 -19.42 -23.39 -9.57
N LYS A 30 -18.70 -22.33 -9.17
CA LYS A 30 -18.28 -22.10 -7.78
C LYS A 30 -19.47 -21.94 -6.84
N ASN A 31 -20.55 -21.32 -7.30
CA ASN A 31 -21.79 -21.14 -6.53
C ASN A 31 -22.59 -22.45 -6.41
N ALA A 32 -22.52 -23.34 -7.41
CA ALA A 32 -23.22 -24.62 -7.40
C ALA A 32 -22.62 -25.66 -6.44
N VAL A 33 -21.36 -25.48 -5.99
CA VAL A 33 -20.68 -26.41 -5.08
C VAL A 33 -20.63 -25.83 -3.65
N PRO A 34 -21.31 -26.47 -2.68
CA PRO A 34 -21.29 -26.04 -1.28
C PRO A 34 -19.88 -26.02 -0.68
N LYS A 35 -19.60 -25.06 0.21
CA LYS A 35 -18.28 -24.84 0.81
C LYS A 35 -17.75 -26.04 1.62
N ASN A 36 -18.63 -26.89 2.14
CA ASN A 36 -18.27 -28.03 3.01
C ASN A 36 -17.92 -29.33 2.25
N ASP A 37 -18.17 -29.45 0.95
CA ASP A 37 -17.91 -30.68 0.19
C ASP A 37 -16.52 -30.67 -0.46
N LYS A 38 -15.53 -31.17 0.29
CA LYS A 38 -14.10 -31.17 -0.10
C LYS A 38 -13.82 -31.95 -1.40
N LYS A 39 -14.57 -33.03 -1.66
CA LYS A 39 -14.38 -33.86 -2.86
C LYS A 39 -14.88 -33.13 -4.11
N LYS A 40 -16.08 -32.54 -4.05
CA LYS A 40 -16.63 -31.77 -5.17
C LYS A 40 -15.85 -30.48 -5.44
N ARG A 41 -15.27 -29.85 -4.41
CA ARG A 41 -14.37 -28.70 -4.60
C ARG A 41 -13.07 -29.04 -5.31
N LYS A 42 -12.49 -30.21 -5.03
CA LYS A 42 -11.30 -30.67 -5.76
C LYS A 42 -11.62 -30.91 -7.23
N GLN A 43 -12.73 -31.61 -7.51
CA GLN A 43 -13.20 -31.84 -8.87
C GLN A 43 -13.48 -30.51 -9.61
N LEU A 44 -14.16 -29.57 -8.95
CA LEU A 44 -14.42 -28.24 -9.51
C LEU A 44 -13.14 -27.47 -9.81
N SER A 45 -12.10 -27.59 -8.98
CA SER A 45 -10.81 -26.97 -9.26
C SER A 45 -10.12 -27.58 -10.47
N GLU A 46 -10.21 -28.90 -10.66
CA GLU A 46 -9.67 -29.59 -11.83
C GLU A 46 -10.45 -29.23 -13.11
N ASP A 47 -11.78 -29.14 -13.02
CA ASP A 47 -12.65 -28.76 -14.13
C ASP A 47 -12.44 -27.30 -14.56
N ILE A 48 -12.22 -26.38 -13.62
CA ILE A 48 -11.86 -24.97 -13.92
C ILE A 48 -10.53 -24.92 -14.68
N SER A 49 -9.50 -25.60 -14.17
CA SER A 49 -8.19 -25.64 -14.81
C SER A 49 -8.24 -26.23 -16.22
N ARG A 50 -9.08 -27.26 -16.45
CA ARG A 50 -9.28 -27.84 -17.78
C ARG A 50 -9.93 -26.85 -18.74
N LEU A 51 -11.02 -26.19 -18.34
CA LEU A 51 -11.73 -25.23 -19.19
C LEU A 51 -10.88 -24.00 -19.54
N GLU A 52 -10.05 -23.53 -18.60
CA GLU A 52 -9.11 -22.43 -18.85
C GLU A 52 -8.00 -22.85 -19.82
N ALA A 53 -7.51 -24.10 -19.71
CA ALA A 53 -6.50 -24.62 -20.63
C ALA A 53 -7.04 -24.81 -22.05
N GLU A 54 -8.23 -25.39 -22.20
CA GLU A 54 -8.90 -25.59 -23.50
C GLU A 54 -9.17 -24.26 -24.21
N LEU A 55 -9.63 -23.23 -23.49
CA LEU A 55 -9.89 -21.92 -24.09
C LEU A 55 -8.60 -21.24 -24.54
N ASN A 56 -7.54 -21.32 -23.74
CA ASN A 56 -6.24 -20.75 -24.10
C ASN A 56 -5.63 -21.47 -25.30
N GLU A 57 -5.70 -22.80 -25.36
CA GLU A 57 -5.22 -23.59 -26.50
C GLU A 57 -6.00 -23.23 -27.78
N LYS A 58 -7.31 -23.04 -27.69
CA LYS A 58 -8.14 -22.56 -28.80
C LYS A 58 -7.69 -21.18 -29.28
N HIS A 59 -7.50 -20.22 -28.38
CA HIS A 59 -7.05 -18.86 -28.73
C HIS A 59 -5.66 -18.86 -29.34
N GLU A 60 -4.75 -19.69 -28.84
CA GLU A 60 -3.41 -19.86 -29.43
C GLU A 60 -3.47 -20.46 -30.84
N ASN A 61 -4.34 -21.44 -31.07
CA ASN A 61 -4.51 -22.06 -32.39
C ASN A 61 -5.14 -21.09 -33.40
N GLU A 62 -6.14 -20.30 -32.99
CA GLU A 62 -6.77 -19.27 -33.84
C GLU A 62 -5.76 -18.16 -34.22
N LEU A 63 -4.92 -17.73 -33.27
CA LEU A 63 -3.83 -16.77 -33.56
C LEU A 63 -2.78 -17.36 -34.50
N ARG A 64 -2.41 -18.64 -34.32
CA ARG A 64 -1.46 -19.32 -35.22
C ARG A 64 -2.03 -19.45 -36.63
N GLN A 65 -3.31 -19.78 -36.78
CA GLN A 65 -3.97 -19.90 -38.08
C GLN A 65 -4.01 -18.56 -38.84
N LEU A 66 -4.24 -17.45 -38.13
CA LEU A 66 -4.16 -16.10 -38.72
C LEU A 66 -2.73 -15.73 -39.15
N GLN A 67 -1.72 -16.17 -38.39
CA GLN A 67 -0.30 -15.94 -38.73
C GLN A 67 0.17 -16.78 -39.93
N THR A 68 -0.39 -17.98 -40.14
CA THR A 68 0.02 -18.90 -41.21
C THR A 68 -0.72 -18.73 -42.52
N SER A 69 -1.53 -17.68 -42.70
CA SER A 69 -2.38 -17.52 -43.90
C SER A 69 -1.89 -16.42 -44.85
N PRO A 70 -0.96 -16.66 -45.81
CA PRO A 70 -0.77 -15.83 -46.99
C PRO A 70 -1.89 -16.03 -48.00
N ALA A 71 -2.33 -14.92 -48.61
CA ALA A 71 -3.34 -14.89 -49.65
C ALA A 71 -2.96 -15.77 -50.86
N GLY A 72 -3.88 -16.67 -51.21
CA GLY A 72 -4.24 -17.09 -52.57
C GLY A 72 -3.21 -17.89 -53.39
N VAL A 73 -3.39 -19.21 -53.46
CA VAL A 73 -3.54 -19.95 -54.73
C VAL A 73 -4.57 -21.06 -54.51
N GLU A 74 -5.44 -21.21 -55.50
CA GLU A 74 -6.61 -22.08 -55.54
C GLU A 74 -6.28 -23.59 -55.56
N VAL A 75 -7.34 -24.32 -55.21
CA VAL A 75 -7.52 -25.78 -55.25
C VAL A 75 -7.25 -26.34 -56.65
N ASP A 76 -6.59 -27.50 -56.74
CA ASP A 76 -7.03 -28.52 -57.69
C ASP A 76 -6.68 -29.96 -57.25
N GLU A 77 -7.50 -30.86 -57.77
CA GLU A 77 -7.85 -32.18 -57.29
C GLU A 77 -7.10 -33.31 -58.05
N VAL A 78 -6.90 -34.46 -57.39
CA VAL A 78 -6.67 -35.84 -57.91
C VAL A 78 -5.40 -36.17 -58.75
N THR A 79 -4.54 -37.07 -58.26
CA THR A 79 -4.31 -38.46 -58.78
C THR A 79 -3.07 -39.17 -58.20
N ASP A 80 -3.29 -40.44 -57.86
CA ASP A 80 -2.44 -41.64 -57.79
C ASP A 80 -0.92 -41.60 -57.50
N ALA A 81 -0.60 -42.13 -56.30
CA ALA A 81 0.04 -43.43 -56.09
C ALA A 81 1.48 -43.75 -56.61
N VAL A 82 2.25 -44.29 -55.64
CA VAL A 82 3.23 -45.40 -55.74
C VAL A 82 4.74 -45.07 -55.72
N GLN A 83 5.37 -45.59 -54.64
CA GLN A 83 6.79 -46.01 -54.45
C GLN A 83 7.87 -44.92 -54.47
N SER A 84 8.99 -44.96 -53.75
CA SER A 84 9.61 -45.73 -52.66
C SER A 84 11.03 -45.15 -52.57
N LEU A 85 11.60 -44.92 -51.37
CA LEU A 85 13.05 -44.99 -51.00
C LEU A 85 14.07 -44.29 -51.95
N ASP A 86 14.96 -43.36 -51.58
CA ASP A 86 15.89 -43.34 -50.44
C ASP A 86 16.73 -42.03 -50.48
N VAL A 87 17.22 -41.63 -49.30
CA VAL A 87 18.32 -40.70 -48.89
C VAL A 87 18.90 -39.68 -49.91
N GLN A 88 18.85 -38.38 -49.58
CA GLN A 88 20.03 -37.56 -49.19
C GLN A 88 19.70 -36.07 -48.91
N GLU A 89 20.48 -35.53 -47.97
CA GLU A 89 20.45 -34.20 -47.35
C GLU A 89 20.41 -33.02 -48.34
N GLN A 90 19.60 -31.99 -48.05
CA GLN A 90 20.09 -30.68 -47.55
C GLN A 90 18.95 -29.67 -47.30
N ALA A 91 19.03 -29.05 -46.10
CA ALA A 91 18.74 -27.66 -45.78
C ALA A 91 17.36 -27.04 -46.13
N GLU A 92 16.53 -26.79 -45.10
CA GLU A 92 16.34 -25.46 -44.47
C GLU A 92 15.03 -25.43 -43.66
N GLY A 93 15.16 -25.45 -42.34
CA GLY A 93 14.04 -25.40 -41.40
C GLY A 93 14.55 -25.16 -39.99
N LYS A 94 15.15 -23.99 -39.74
CA LYS A 94 15.60 -23.56 -38.40
C LYS A 94 14.39 -23.29 -37.50
N HIS A 95 13.75 -24.34 -36.99
CA HIS A 95 13.08 -24.25 -35.70
C HIS A 95 14.15 -24.30 -34.62
N THR A 96 14.67 -23.13 -34.23
CA THR A 96 15.58 -23.00 -33.10
C THR A 96 14.86 -23.49 -31.85
N ARG A 97 15.14 -24.75 -31.45
CA ARG A 97 14.63 -25.31 -30.19
C ARG A 97 15.11 -24.42 -29.05
N ILE A 98 14.19 -23.67 -28.46
CA ILE A 98 14.45 -22.80 -27.32
C ILE A 98 15.14 -23.63 -26.25
N SER A 99 16.35 -23.22 -25.90
CA SER A 99 17.19 -23.90 -24.91
C SER A 99 16.46 -24.01 -23.57
N LYS A 100 16.71 -25.10 -22.82
CA LYS A 100 16.27 -25.23 -21.41
C LYS A 100 16.68 -24.03 -20.55
N ALA A 101 17.81 -23.39 -20.86
CA ALA A 101 18.26 -22.18 -20.20
C ALA A 101 17.40 -20.95 -20.55
N GLN A 102 17.00 -20.83 -21.82
CA GLN A 102 16.14 -19.75 -22.28
C GLN A 102 14.73 -19.87 -21.68
N LYS A 103 14.15 -21.08 -21.66
CA LYS A 103 12.85 -21.35 -21.00
C LYS A 103 12.85 -21.02 -19.50
N ARG A 104 13.98 -21.16 -18.80
CA ARG A 104 14.12 -20.75 -17.38
C ARG A 104 14.17 -19.23 -17.22
N ARG A 105 14.86 -18.52 -18.12
CA ARG A 105 14.92 -17.04 -18.14
C ARG A 105 13.55 -16.45 -18.43
N ASP A 106 12.86 -16.98 -19.45
CA ASP A 106 11.53 -16.50 -19.85
C ASP A 106 10.50 -16.72 -18.72
N LYS A 107 10.57 -17.84 -17.99
CA LYS A 107 9.73 -18.09 -16.81
C LYS A 107 10.01 -17.10 -15.66
N LYS A 108 11.28 -16.77 -15.40
CA LYS A 108 11.66 -15.78 -14.38
C LYS A 108 11.19 -14.39 -14.78
N ALA A 109 11.40 -13.99 -16.03
CA ALA A 109 10.94 -12.71 -16.57
C ALA A 109 9.41 -12.59 -16.53
N ALA A 110 8.67 -13.67 -16.83
CA ALA A 110 7.22 -13.68 -16.71
C ALA A 110 6.74 -13.51 -15.26
N GLN A 111 7.40 -14.15 -14.28
CA GLN A 111 7.08 -14.00 -12.86
C GLN A 111 7.41 -12.61 -12.32
N GLU A 112 8.52 -12.03 -12.77
CA GLU A 112 8.92 -10.66 -12.42
C GLU A 112 7.94 -9.64 -13.00
N LYS A 113 7.56 -9.79 -14.27
CA LYS A 113 6.53 -8.96 -14.90
C LYS A 113 5.16 -9.13 -14.24
N GLU A 114 4.76 -10.34 -13.86
CA GLU A 114 3.51 -10.54 -13.10
C GLU A 114 3.57 -9.85 -11.73
N ARG A 115 4.72 -9.92 -11.04
CA ARG A 115 4.94 -9.23 -9.78
C ARG A 115 4.89 -7.70 -9.96
N GLU A 116 5.54 -7.17 -10.98
CA GLU A 116 5.50 -5.74 -11.33
C GLU A 116 4.08 -5.30 -11.69
N ASN A 117 3.34 -6.07 -12.49
CA ASN A 117 1.95 -5.77 -12.82
C ASN A 117 1.06 -5.75 -11.58
N ARG A 118 1.22 -6.71 -10.66
CA ARG A 118 0.48 -6.71 -9.38
C ARG A 118 0.82 -5.51 -8.50
N ILE A 119 2.08 -5.06 -8.51
CA ILE A 119 2.51 -3.86 -7.80
C ILE A 119 1.87 -2.62 -8.44
N ALA A 120 1.91 -2.51 -9.77
CA ALA A 120 1.32 -1.38 -10.50
C ALA A 120 -0.21 -1.31 -10.33
N GLU A 121 -0.91 -2.45 -10.35
CA GLU A 121 -2.35 -2.52 -10.07
C GLU A 121 -2.66 -2.05 -8.64
N ALA A 122 -1.88 -2.51 -7.66
CA ALA A 122 -2.03 -2.06 -6.27
C ALA A 122 -1.69 -0.56 -6.11
N GLU A 123 -0.71 -0.03 -6.83
CA GLU A 123 -0.39 1.40 -6.84
C GLU A 123 -1.54 2.23 -7.42
N VAL A 124 -2.16 1.78 -8.51
CA VAL A 124 -3.33 2.44 -9.12
C VAL A 124 -4.52 2.43 -8.17
N GLU A 125 -4.80 1.33 -7.47
CA GLU A 125 -5.83 1.31 -6.42
C GLU A 125 -5.49 2.28 -5.28
N ASN A 126 -4.21 2.33 -4.88
CA ASN A 126 -3.72 3.24 -3.85
C ASN A 126 -3.79 4.72 -4.23
N LEU A 127 -3.77 5.09 -5.53
CA LEU A 127 -3.95 6.50 -5.96
C LEU A 127 -5.30 7.06 -5.51
N SER A 128 -6.35 6.24 -5.49
CA SER A 128 -7.66 6.63 -4.97
C SER A 128 -7.80 6.44 -3.46
N GLY A 129 -6.82 5.82 -2.82
CA GLY A 129 -6.84 5.47 -1.40
C GLY A 129 -6.77 6.68 -0.49
N SER A 130 -7.37 6.56 0.70
CA SER A 130 -7.41 7.63 1.71
C SER A 130 -6.00 8.15 2.08
N ARG A 131 -4.99 7.27 2.10
CA ARG A 131 -3.58 7.64 2.33
C ARG A 131 -3.05 8.62 1.28
N HIS A 132 -3.28 8.34 0.01
CA HIS A 132 -2.78 9.17 -1.09
C HIS A 132 -3.48 10.53 -1.09
N GLN A 133 -4.81 10.53 -0.92
CA GLN A 133 -5.58 11.77 -0.80
C GLN A 133 -5.15 12.63 0.40
N GLU A 134 -4.89 12.00 1.55
CA GLU A 134 -4.36 12.66 2.75
C GLU A 134 -2.97 13.27 2.48
N GLY A 135 -2.07 12.50 1.86
CA GLY A 135 -0.73 12.94 1.49
C GLY A 135 -0.73 14.11 0.51
N LEU A 136 -1.62 14.10 -0.49
CA LEU A 136 -1.76 15.22 -1.44
C LEU A 136 -2.21 16.51 -0.74
N LYS A 137 -3.22 16.44 0.13
CA LYS A 137 -3.70 17.59 0.91
C LYS A 137 -2.61 18.16 1.81
N LEU A 138 -1.87 17.28 2.49
CA LEU A 138 -0.76 17.69 3.35
C LEU A 138 0.37 18.32 2.56
N SER A 139 0.73 17.74 1.40
CA SER A 139 1.74 18.30 0.51
C SER A 139 1.38 19.72 0.04
N GLN A 140 0.11 19.95 -0.30
CA GLN A 140 -0.38 21.29 -0.65
C GLN A 140 -0.26 22.28 0.52
N LYS A 141 -0.73 21.92 1.72
CA LYS A 141 -0.61 22.77 2.92
C LYS A 141 0.83 23.09 3.31
N LEU A 142 1.74 22.11 3.16
CA LEU A 142 3.15 22.28 3.48
C LEU A 142 3.87 23.13 2.42
N ALA A 143 3.48 23.01 1.14
CA ALA A 143 4.03 23.82 0.07
C ALA A 143 3.78 25.32 0.28
N GLU A 144 2.61 25.71 0.80
CA GLU A 144 2.31 27.10 1.18
C GLU A 144 3.27 27.65 2.24
N LYS A 145 3.80 26.77 3.10
CA LYS A 145 4.78 27.08 4.15
C LYS A 145 6.24 26.85 3.73
N GLN A 146 6.51 26.50 2.47
CA GLN A 146 7.84 26.13 1.96
C GLN A 146 8.46 24.92 2.70
N LEU A 147 7.61 23.99 3.13
CA LEU A 147 7.98 22.78 3.84
C LEU A 147 7.60 21.53 3.04
N GLN A 148 8.19 20.39 3.38
CA GLN A 148 7.80 19.08 2.90
C GLN A 148 7.82 18.04 4.04
N ILE A 149 7.11 16.92 3.87
CA ILE A 149 7.07 15.84 4.85
C ILE A 149 8.44 15.16 4.88
N LYS A 150 8.99 15.01 6.07
CA LYS A 150 10.13 14.13 6.34
C LYS A 150 9.62 12.88 7.05
N GLU A 151 9.71 11.75 6.36
CA GLU A 151 9.19 10.48 6.87
C GLU A 151 9.95 10.01 8.13
N ILE A 152 9.19 9.61 9.14
CA ILE A 152 9.68 9.06 10.41
C ILE A 152 9.29 7.60 10.52
N SER A 153 10.17 6.77 11.09
CA SER A 153 9.93 5.34 11.30
C SER A 153 8.65 5.04 12.09
N SER A 154 7.90 4.02 11.66
CA SER A 154 6.64 3.58 12.28
C SER A 154 6.86 2.59 13.44
N ASP A 155 7.71 2.95 14.41
CA ASP A 155 8.13 2.08 15.54
C ASP A 155 7.35 2.34 16.86
N GLY A 156 6.23 3.05 16.79
CA GLY A 156 5.46 3.47 17.98
C GLY A 156 6.06 4.65 18.74
N HIS A 157 7.28 5.09 18.38
CA HIS A 157 7.91 6.30 18.92
C HIS A 157 7.78 7.49 17.97
N CYS A 158 6.99 7.39 16.90
CA CYS A 158 6.94 8.35 15.80
C CYS A 158 6.72 9.81 16.24
N MET A 159 5.81 10.07 17.19
CA MET A 159 5.59 11.41 17.74
C MET A 159 6.86 11.98 18.39
N TYR A 160 7.51 11.21 19.27
CA TYR A 160 8.73 11.63 19.96
C TYR A 160 9.91 11.75 19.00
N ARG A 161 10.02 10.88 17.99
CA ARG A 161 11.03 10.97 16.93
C ARG A 161 10.86 12.20 16.07
N ALA A 162 9.62 12.55 15.73
CA ALA A 162 9.34 13.76 14.96
C ALA A 162 9.72 15.02 15.76
N VAL A 163 9.46 15.04 17.08
CA VAL A 163 9.91 16.12 17.98
C VAL A 163 11.43 16.14 18.11
N GLU A 164 12.09 15.01 18.35
CA GLU A 164 13.55 14.87 18.39
C GLU A 164 14.20 15.43 17.13
N ASP A 165 13.66 15.08 15.96
CA ASP A 165 14.16 15.55 14.67
C ASP A 165 14.05 17.08 14.51
N GLN A 166 12.91 17.66 14.87
CA GLN A 166 12.71 19.12 14.87
C GLN A 166 13.63 19.84 15.86
N LEU A 167 13.91 19.22 17.01
CA LEU A 167 14.81 19.75 18.02
C LEU A 167 16.29 19.66 17.61
N ALA A 168 16.68 18.59 16.92
CA ALA A 168 18.03 18.43 16.37
C ALA A 168 18.38 19.56 15.39
N GLY A 169 17.43 19.97 14.55
CA GLY A 169 17.58 21.13 13.67
C GLY A 169 17.80 22.47 14.39
N ARG A 170 17.53 22.52 15.70
CA ARG A 170 17.71 23.70 16.58
C ARG A 170 18.93 23.58 17.50
N GLY A 171 19.76 22.55 17.31
CA GLY A 171 20.95 22.31 18.14
C GLY A 171 20.68 21.66 19.50
N SER A 172 19.50 21.07 19.70
CA SER A 172 19.20 20.29 20.90
C SER A 172 19.46 18.80 20.65
N SER A 173 20.09 18.13 21.60
CA SER A 173 20.44 16.70 21.52
C SER A 173 19.57 15.83 22.45
N LEU A 174 18.33 16.25 22.71
CA LEU A 174 17.41 15.48 23.56
C LEU A 174 16.98 14.22 22.85
N GLY A 175 17.32 13.06 23.42
CA GLY A 175 16.93 11.76 22.90
C GLY A 175 15.49 11.39 23.22
N ILE A 176 14.92 10.45 22.48
CA ILE A 176 13.56 9.90 22.70
C ILE A 176 13.30 9.52 24.17
N HIS A 177 14.25 8.82 24.81
CA HIS A 177 14.10 8.39 26.20
C HIS A 177 13.95 9.58 27.16
N GLU A 178 14.78 10.62 26.96
CA GLU A 178 14.72 11.83 27.77
C GLU A 178 13.39 12.58 27.56
N LEU A 179 12.96 12.72 26.30
CA LEU A 179 11.68 13.35 25.98
C LEU A 179 10.50 12.62 26.66
N ARG A 180 10.49 11.28 26.64
CA ARG A 180 9.46 10.46 27.29
C ARG A 180 9.49 10.62 28.81
N LEU A 181 10.68 10.55 29.41
CA LEU A 181 10.84 10.70 30.84
C LEU A 181 10.38 12.09 31.32
N GLN A 182 10.84 13.15 30.66
CA GLN A 182 10.44 14.52 31.00
C GLN A 182 8.95 14.75 30.81
N THR A 183 8.36 14.18 29.75
CA THR A 183 6.90 14.21 29.52
C THR A 183 6.15 13.58 30.70
N SER A 184 6.53 12.37 31.08
CA SER A 184 5.93 11.66 32.22
C SER A 184 6.09 12.42 33.54
N CYS A 185 7.30 12.92 33.83
CA CYS A 185 7.57 13.72 35.03
C CYS A 185 6.73 15.01 35.07
N TYR A 186 6.55 15.68 33.94
CA TYR A 186 5.71 16.87 33.85
C TYR A 186 4.24 16.54 34.12
N MET A 187 3.72 15.50 33.47
CA MET A 187 2.35 15.04 33.68
C MET A 187 2.08 14.66 35.14
N ARG A 188 3.00 13.94 35.79
CA ARG A 188 2.93 13.56 37.21
C ARG A 188 2.87 14.77 38.14
N SER A 189 3.64 15.81 37.86
CA SER A 189 3.68 17.04 38.68
C SER A 189 2.47 17.96 38.47
N HIS A 190 1.67 17.72 37.42
CA HIS A 190 0.52 18.54 37.05
C HIS A 190 -0.73 17.66 36.80
N GLN A 191 -0.95 16.66 37.67
CA GLN A 191 -2.00 15.65 37.49
C GLN A 191 -3.39 16.24 37.16
N ASP A 192 -3.78 17.32 37.83
CA ASP A 192 -5.10 17.95 37.66
C ASP A 192 -5.33 18.49 36.24
N ASP A 193 -4.27 18.86 35.52
CA ASP A 193 -4.36 19.40 34.15
C ASP A 193 -4.54 18.28 33.10
N PHE A 194 -4.12 17.05 33.40
CA PHE A 194 -4.11 15.93 32.47
C PHE A 194 -5.20 14.90 32.76
N CYS A 195 -5.52 14.68 34.04
CA CYS A 195 -6.51 13.69 34.50
C CYS A 195 -7.88 13.78 33.80
N PRO A 196 -8.48 14.98 33.59
CA PRO A 196 -9.80 15.08 32.96
C PRO A 196 -9.85 14.61 31.50
N SER A 197 -8.70 14.55 30.82
CA SER A 197 -8.61 14.35 29.38
C SER A 197 -8.09 12.97 28.98
N LEU A 198 -7.83 12.10 29.95
CA LEU A 198 -7.33 10.76 29.67
C LEU A 198 -8.46 9.86 29.10
N PRO A 199 -8.16 9.01 28.11
CA PRO A 199 -9.14 8.07 27.59
C PRO A 199 -9.32 6.90 28.56
N THR A 200 -10.51 6.77 29.18
CA THR A 200 -10.79 5.69 30.13
C THR A 200 -10.71 4.33 29.43
N PRO A 201 -9.92 3.36 29.92
CA PRO A 201 -9.92 2.02 29.36
C PRO A 201 -11.26 1.35 29.71
N ALA A 202 -12.15 1.30 28.71
CA ALA A 202 -13.44 0.60 28.72
C ALA A 202 -14.46 1.09 29.78
N ARG A 203 -15.44 1.84 29.30
CA ARG A 203 -16.75 2.16 29.94
C ARG A 203 -17.60 0.93 30.34
N GLY A 204 -17.00 -0.27 30.42
CA GLY A 204 -17.64 -1.54 30.78
C GLY A 204 -17.23 -2.08 32.15
N ARG A 205 -16.36 -1.39 32.90
CA ARG A 205 -15.89 -1.85 34.23
C ARG A 205 -16.05 -0.83 35.37
N CYS A 206 -16.78 0.26 35.16
CA CYS A 206 -17.31 1.03 36.28
C CYS A 206 -18.41 0.20 36.94
N SER A 207 -18.25 -0.14 38.22
CA SER A 207 -19.34 -0.69 39.00
C SER A 207 -20.50 0.32 39.02
N LEU A 208 -21.73 -0.16 39.20
CA LEU A 208 -22.94 0.67 39.28
C LEU A 208 -22.88 1.81 40.32
N GLN A 209 -21.82 1.92 41.11
CA GLN A 209 -21.63 2.93 42.14
C GLN A 209 -21.01 4.24 41.62
N CYS A 210 -20.51 4.29 40.38
CA CYS A 210 -19.87 5.49 39.81
C CYS A 210 -20.84 6.48 39.14
N LEU A 211 -22.15 6.20 39.11
CA LEU A 211 -23.15 7.07 38.47
C LEU A 211 -23.42 8.40 39.21
N GLN A 212 -22.81 8.62 40.37
CA GLN A 212 -23.08 9.80 41.21
C GLN A 212 -21.87 10.73 41.42
N HIS A 213 -20.66 10.33 41.02
CA HIS A 213 -19.47 11.18 41.09
C HIS A 213 -18.76 11.14 39.74
N GLN A 214 -18.53 12.33 39.19
CA GLN A 214 -17.72 12.60 38.00
C GLN A 214 -16.50 11.67 37.98
N CYS A 215 -16.42 10.77 37.00
CA CYS A 215 -15.35 9.79 36.88
C CYS A 215 -14.00 10.49 36.63
N SER A 216 -13.33 10.93 37.70
CA SER A 216 -11.89 11.18 37.69
C SER A 216 -11.17 9.84 37.64
N PHE A 217 -10.07 9.75 36.88
CA PHE A 217 -9.17 8.61 36.94
C PHE A 217 -8.75 8.36 38.39
N SER A 218 -8.57 7.08 38.76
CA SER A 218 -7.89 6.82 40.02
C SER A 218 -6.43 7.28 39.91
N THR A 219 -5.85 7.72 41.02
CA THR A 219 -4.42 8.11 41.06
C THR A 219 -3.53 6.97 40.53
N ASP A 220 -3.89 5.72 40.78
CA ASP A 220 -3.16 4.53 40.33
C ASP A 220 -3.21 4.33 38.80
N GLU A 221 -4.35 4.62 38.16
CA GLU A 221 -4.48 4.53 36.70
C GLU A 221 -3.67 5.62 35.99
N PHE A 222 -3.67 6.83 36.55
CA PHE A 222 -2.84 7.92 36.03
C PHE A 222 -1.35 7.66 36.19
N GLU A 223 -0.97 7.14 37.35
CA GLU A 223 0.40 6.73 37.65
C GLU A 223 0.88 5.67 36.63
N LYS A 224 0.05 4.65 36.37
CA LYS A 224 0.34 3.64 35.35
C LYS A 224 0.49 4.26 33.96
N TYR A 225 -0.41 5.16 33.57
CA TYR A 225 -0.32 5.86 32.28
C TYR A 225 1.02 6.59 32.14
N CYS A 226 1.41 7.34 33.17
CA CYS A 226 2.68 8.07 33.17
C CYS A 226 3.88 7.12 33.08
N SER A 227 3.85 5.98 33.76
CA SER A 227 4.89 4.94 33.61
C SER A 227 4.93 4.37 32.19
N ASP A 228 3.77 4.04 31.60
CA ASP A 228 3.69 3.53 30.22
C ASP A 228 4.27 4.56 29.22
N VAL A 229 3.98 5.85 29.41
CA VAL A 229 4.53 6.95 28.59
C VAL A 229 6.07 7.00 28.67
N ALA A 230 6.63 6.86 29.87
CA ALA A 230 8.07 6.93 30.11
C ALA A 230 8.82 5.70 29.58
N GLU A 231 8.30 4.49 29.83
CA GLU A 231 9.07 3.25 29.75
C GLU A 231 8.80 2.43 28.49
N THR A 232 7.71 2.71 27.76
CA THR A 232 7.24 1.86 26.66
C THR A 232 7.16 2.59 25.31
N ALA A 233 6.82 1.85 24.26
CA ALA A 233 6.47 2.37 22.94
C ALA A 233 4.99 2.79 22.84
N ALA A 234 4.34 3.15 23.97
CA ALA A 234 3.00 3.71 23.96
C ALA A 234 2.94 4.92 23.01
N TRP A 235 1.91 4.95 22.18
CA TRP A 235 1.68 6.02 21.20
C TRP A 235 1.35 7.30 21.95
N GLY A 236 2.05 8.38 21.58
CA GLY A 236 1.75 9.71 22.10
C GLY A 236 0.69 10.42 21.26
N GLY A 237 -0.02 11.35 21.89
CA GLY A 237 -0.98 12.22 21.24
C GLY A 237 -0.99 13.61 21.84
N GLN A 238 -2.18 14.22 21.87
CA GLN A 238 -2.35 15.62 22.27
C GLN A 238 -1.90 15.89 23.72
N LEU A 239 -2.10 14.94 24.65
CA LEU A 239 -1.69 15.09 26.05
C LEU A 239 -0.18 15.19 26.19
N GLU A 240 0.54 14.28 25.53
CA GLU A 240 2.01 14.25 25.56
C GLU A 240 2.58 15.48 24.84
N LEU A 241 1.98 15.91 23.72
CA LEU A 241 2.38 17.14 23.04
C LEU A 241 2.20 18.38 23.94
N ARG A 242 1.10 18.46 24.69
CA ARG A 242 0.88 19.55 25.66
C ARG A 242 1.89 19.51 26.81
N ALA A 243 2.22 18.34 27.34
CA ALA A 243 3.28 18.23 28.33
C ALA A 243 4.65 18.65 27.76
N LEU A 244 4.97 18.22 26.52
CA LEU A 244 6.20 18.57 25.82
C LEU A 244 6.33 20.07 25.56
N THR A 245 5.24 20.78 25.24
CA THR A 245 5.32 22.24 25.07
C THR A 245 5.78 22.93 26.34
N HIS A 246 5.31 22.47 27.50
CA HIS A 246 5.73 23.02 28.78
C HIS A 246 7.17 22.63 29.16
N VAL A 247 7.57 21.38 28.93
CA VAL A 247 8.93 20.89 29.17
C VAL A 247 9.96 21.64 28.33
N LEU A 248 9.70 21.82 27.04
CA LEU A 248 10.62 22.44 26.09
C LEU A 248 10.50 23.97 26.08
N GLN A 249 9.38 24.50 26.61
CA GLN A 249 8.96 25.88 26.48
C GLN A 249 8.97 26.34 25.02
N ILE A 250 8.45 25.49 24.13
CA ILE A 250 8.39 25.69 22.68
C ILE A 250 6.97 25.33 22.22
N PRO A 251 6.30 26.17 21.42
CA PRO A 251 5.02 25.82 20.84
C PRO A 251 5.16 24.67 19.82
N ILE A 252 4.16 23.82 19.70
CA ILE A 252 4.12 22.73 18.72
C ILE A 252 2.91 22.94 17.80
N GLU A 253 3.17 23.06 16.50
CA GLU A 253 2.16 23.10 15.45
C GLU A 253 1.99 21.70 14.83
N VAL A 254 0.79 21.14 14.89
CA VAL A 254 0.44 19.86 14.26
C VAL A 254 -0.42 20.11 13.04
N ILE A 255 0.11 19.79 11.86
CA ILE A 255 -0.54 19.95 10.56
C ILE A 255 -1.22 18.62 10.19
N GLN A 256 -2.51 18.69 9.85
CA GLN A 256 -3.35 17.55 9.48
C GLN A 256 -4.11 17.84 8.18
N ALA A 257 -4.57 16.82 7.46
CA ALA A 257 -5.15 17.01 6.13
C ALA A 257 -6.51 17.69 6.15
N ASP A 258 -7.45 17.21 6.96
CA ASP A 258 -8.87 17.62 6.86
C ASP A 258 -9.26 18.76 7.81
N SER A 259 -8.39 19.13 8.74
CA SER A 259 -8.66 20.18 9.74
C SER A 259 -7.56 21.26 9.74
N PRO A 260 -7.81 22.42 10.36
CA PRO A 260 -6.77 23.41 10.61
C PRO A 260 -5.60 22.83 11.42
N ALA A 261 -4.44 23.46 11.29
CA ALA A 261 -3.30 23.13 12.13
C ALA A 261 -3.63 23.44 13.59
N ILE A 262 -3.26 22.52 14.50
CA ILE A 262 -3.46 22.69 15.94
C ILE A 262 -2.15 23.20 16.50
N VAL A 263 -2.19 24.36 17.16
CA VAL A 263 -1.04 24.91 17.87
C VAL A 263 -1.27 24.72 19.36
N THR A 264 -0.30 24.10 20.03
CA THR A 264 -0.26 23.94 21.48
C THR A 264 0.93 24.71 22.02
N GLY A 265 0.82 25.31 23.21
CA GLY A 265 1.91 26.06 23.82
C GLY A 265 2.06 27.48 23.29
N ASP A 266 0.97 28.12 22.87
CA ASP A 266 0.96 29.49 22.32
C ASP A 266 1.36 30.56 23.36
N GLU A 267 1.39 30.20 24.64
CA GLU A 267 1.96 31.00 25.72
C GLU A 267 3.48 31.19 25.63
N TYR A 268 4.18 30.39 24.81
CA TYR A 268 5.64 30.47 24.66
C TYR A 268 6.03 31.29 23.42
N ASN A 269 6.91 32.29 23.60
CA ASN A 269 7.34 33.20 22.53
C ASN A 269 8.43 32.64 21.58
N LYS A 270 8.69 31.33 21.60
CA LYS A 270 9.67 30.69 20.70
C LYS A 270 9.00 30.30 19.37
N PRO A 271 9.75 30.22 18.26
CA PRO A 271 9.17 29.75 17.00
C PRO A 271 8.63 28.32 17.16
N PRO A 272 7.43 27.99 16.66
CA PRO A 272 6.85 26.65 16.83
C PRO A 272 7.69 25.59 16.11
N ILE A 273 7.81 24.38 16.66
CA ILE A 273 8.20 23.21 15.85
C ILE A 273 6.96 22.68 15.12
N SER A 274 7.14 22.14 13.93
CA SER A 274 6.03 21.70 13.08
C SER A 274 6.08 20.19 12.90
N LEU A 275 4.95 19.54 13.16
CA LEU A 275 4.74 18.10 12.98
C LEU A 275 3.62 17.87 11.97
N VAL A 276 3.64 16.73 11.30
CA VAL A 276 2.57 16.31 10.38
C VAL A 276 1.89 15.09 10.98
N TYR A 277 0.59 15.17 11.19
CA TYR A 277 -0.24 14.07 11.64
C TYR A 277 -1.03 13.49 10.47
N MET A 278 -0.91 12.18 10.29
CA MET A 278 -1.60 11.41 9.25
C MET A 278 -2.45 10.33 9.91
N ARG A 279 -3.74 10.29 9.58
CA ARG A 279 -4.72 9.31 10.07
C ARG A 279 -4.73 8.02 9.26
N HIS A 280 -4.19 8.05 8.04
CA HIS A 280 -4.20 6.93 7.11
C HIS A 280 -2.80 6.59 6.59
N ALA A 281 -1.74 6.96 7.31
CA ALA A 281 -0.36 6.73 6.87
C ALA A 281 -0.01 5.24 6.74
N TYR A 282 -0.50 4.40 7.67
CA TYR A 282 -0.21 2.97 7.71
C TYR A 282 -1.48 2.17 8.01
N GLY A 283 -1.38 0.83 8.00
CA GLY A 283 -2.51 -0.06 8.28
C GLY A 283 -3.13 0.13 9.68
N LEU A 284 -2.37 0.70 10.63
CA LEU A 284 -2.84 1.05 11.98
C LEU A 284 -3.39 2.49 12.07
N GLY A 285 -3.39 3.23 10.96
CA GLY A 285 -3.98 4.56 10.80
C GLY A 285 -3.03 5.69 11.15
N GLU A 286 -2.83 5.92 12.45
CA GLU A 286 -2.27 7.16 12.98
C GLU A 286 -0.74 7.18 12.99
N HIS A 287 -0.15 8.28 12.53
CA HIS A 287 1.30 8.45 12.51
C HIS A 287 1.71 9.93 12.50
N TYR A 288 2.84 10.21 13.15
CA TYR A 288 3.48 11.52 13.12
C TYR A 288 4.75 11.50 12.27
N ASN A 289 4.89 12.51 11.42
CA ASN A 289 6.10 12.78 10.65
C ASN A 289 6.68 14.15 11.03
N SER A 290 7.97 14.33 10.76
CA SER A 290 8.66 15.62 10.86
C SER A 290 8.44 16.41 9.57
N VAL A 291 8.88 17.66 9.56
CA VAL A 291 8.95 18.48 8.35
C VAL A 291 10.38 18.94 8.09
N GLU A 292 10.70 19.17 6.83
CA GLU A 292 11.96 19.80 6.44
C GLU A 292 11.70 20.91 5.42
N PRO A 293 12.62 21.89 5.28
CA PRO A 293 12.54 22.88 4.22
C PRO A 293 12.40 22.20 2.86
N ARG A 294 11.47 22.69 2.04
CA ARG A 294 11.30 22.17 0.69
C ARG A 294 12.57 22.46 -0.10
N LYS A 295 13.19 21.41 -0.66
CA LYS A 295 14.31 21.59 -1.58
C LYS A 295 13.73 22.04 -2.91
N ASP A 296 14.04 23.28 -3.32
CA ASP A 296 13.66 23.74 -4.65
C ASP A 296 14.40 22.90 -5.70
N ALA A 297 13.64 22.26 -6.58
CA ALA A 297 14.18 21.51 -7.73
C ALA A 297 14.96 22.41 -8.72
N ALA A 298 15.01 23.73 -8.48
CA ALA A 298 15.72 24.70 -9.31
C ALA A 298 17.23 24.81 -9.00
N ALA A 299 17.74 24.14 -7.96
CA ALA A 299 19.16 24.24 -7.58
C ALA A 299 20.08 23.15 -8.20
N GLU A 300 19.53 22.16 -8.92
CA GLU A 300 20.31 21.05 -9.50
C GLU A 300 20.65 21.23 -11.01
N GLU A 301 20.20 22.30 -11.66
CA GLU A 301 20.54 22.59 -13.07
C GLU A 301 21.70 23.60 -13.26
N GLN A 302 22.42 23.98 -12.19
CA GLN A 302 23.55 24.92 -12.28
C GLN A 302 24.82 24.48 -11.53
N THR A 303 25.20 23.21 -11.66
CA THR A 303 26.58 22.76 -11.37
C THR A 303 27.04 21.73 -12.39
#